data_AF-A0A967LZY6-F1
#
_entry.id   AF-A0A967LZY6-F1
#
_cell.length_a   1.000
_cell.length_b   1.000
_cell.length_c   1.000
_cell.angle_alpha   90.00
_cell.angle_beta   90.00
_cell.angle_gamma   90.00
#
_symmetry.space_group_name_H-M   'P 1'
#
loop_
_entity.id
_entity.type
_entity.pdbx_description
1 polymer ?
#
loop_
_entity_poly.entity_id
_entity_poly.type
_entity_poly.pdbx_seq_one_letter_code
_entity_poly.pdbx_strand_id
1 'polypeptide(L)'
;MMEMSGIWQKFKRLMPKGLKDFPHYAEGPERYNLLRKNFVFIVCATAIIPLLLMAAINYYQYQSVLKEEIVKPLRRLITSTKHTLELFLSERESTLRLLIRERTFEELSNQTRLNFIFQSLKAEFPEFVDLGLIDASGLQRSYSGPYELKGRNYSDQDWFQEVQLRGVYVSNVFLGYRKFPHFVIAIKRDTAEGDF
;
A
#
# COMPACT_ATOMS: atom_id res chain seq x y z
N MET A 1 36.54 -34.64 10.15
CA MET A 1 37.50 -34.67 9.02
C MET A 1 37.14 -35.86 8.10
N MET A 2 35.97 -35.83 7.43
CA MET A 2 35.46 -37.03 6.73
C MET A 2 34.52 -36.76 5.53
N GLU A 3 34.51 -35.56 4.95
CA GLU A 3 33.67 -35.25 3.76
C GLU A 3 34.44 -35.02 2.46
N MET A 4 35.78 -34.94 2.48
CA MET A 4 36.56 -34.67 1.26
C MET A 4 36.67 -35.86 0.31
N SER A 5 36.51 -37.11 0.79
CA SER A 5 36.65 -38.31 -0.06
C SER A 5 35.47 -38.52 -1.02
N GLY A 6 34.26 -38.19 -0.59
CA GLY A 6 33.05 -38.33 -1.40
C GLY A 6 32.96 -37.31 -2.53
N ILE A 7 33.41 -36.08 -2.28
CA ILE A 7 33.49 -35.02 -3.29
C ILE A 7 34.56 -35.39 -4.33
N TRP A 8 35.70 -35.91 -3.88
CA TRP A 8 36.79 -36.34 -4.78
C TRP A 8 36.39 -37.53 -5.65
N GLN A 9 35.62 -38.50 -5.12
CA GLN A 9 35.08 -39.60 -5.93
C GLN A 9 34.02 -39.14 -6.93
N LYS A 10 33.12 -38.22 -6.56
CA LYS A 10 32.13 -37.64 -7.47
C LYS A 10 32.81 -36.83 -8.58
N PHE A 11 33.80 -36.01 -8.21
CA PHE A 11 34.63 -35.25 -9.13
C PHE A 11 35.36 -36.17 -10.09
N LYS A 12 36.01 -37.22 -9.57
CA LYS A 12 36.63 -38.26 -10.38
C LYS A 12 35.61 -38.84 -11.34
N ARG A 13 34.41 -39.24 -10.91
CA ARG A 13 33.38 -39.82 -11.80
C ARG A 13 32.99 -38.90 -12.97
N LEU A 14 32.94 -37.59 -12.75
CA LEU A 14 32.63 -36.57 -13.76
C LEU A 14 33.76 -36.27 -14.75
N MET A 15 35.01 -36.66 -14.45
CA MET A 15 36.13 -36.45 -15.38
C MET A 15 36.02 -37.35 -16.63
N PRO A 16 36.34 -36.84 -17.83
CA PRO A 16 36.37 -37.65 -19.06
C PRO A 16 37.38 -38.81 -18.91
N LYS A 17 37.08 -39.97 -19.53
CA LYS A 17 37.89 -41.20 -19.39
C LYS A 17 39.38 -40.96 -19.71
N GLY A 18 39.69 -40.11 -20.68
CA GLY A 18 41.06 -39.75 -21.06
C GLY A 18 41.86 -38.98 -20.01
N LEU A 19 41.21 -38.43 -18.97
CA LEU A 19 41.88 -37.76 -17.85
C LEU A 19 42.08 -38.69 -16.64
N LYS A 20 41.33 -39.79 -16.58
CA LYS A 20 41.39 -40.81 -15.51
C LYS A 20 42.45 -41.88 -15.78
N ASP A 21 42.41 -42.42 -16.99
CA ASP A 21 43.21 -43.57 -17.40
C ASP A 21 43.99 -43.14 -18.65
N PHE A 22 45.16 -42.53 -18.41
CA PHE A 22 46.03 -42.05 -19.47
C PHE A 22 46.80 -43.25 -20.05
N PRO A 23 46.56 -43.67 -21.30
CA PRO A 23 47.21 -44.86 -21.85
C PRO A 23 48.70 -44.56 -22.08
N HIS A 24 49.57 -45.24 -21.32
CA HIS A 24 51.03 -45.12 -21.48
C HIS A 24 51.56 -45.70 -22.81
N TYR A 25 50.72 -46.41 -23.57
CA TYR A 25 51.06 -47.11 -24.82
C TYR A 25 50.18 -46.74 -26.04
N ALA A 26 49.40 -45.65 -25.99
CA ALA A 26 48.57 -45.25 -27.14
C ALA A 26 49.42 -44.69 -28.29
N GLU A 27 49.11 -45.11 -29.53
CA GLU A 27 49.74 -44.59 -30.75
C GLU A 27 49.50 -43.08 -30.90
N GLY A 28 50.46 -42.38 -31.51
CA GLY A 28 50.53 -40.91 -31.61
C GLY A 28 49.21 -40.17 -31.88
N PRO A 29 48.40 -40.55 -32.89
CA PRO A 29 47.16 -39.83 -33.22
C PRO A 29 46.05 -39.97 -32.15
N GLU A 30 45.93 -41.12 -31.47
CA GLU A 30 44.93 -41.30 -30.41
C GLU A 30 45.32 -40.53 -29.15
N ARG A 31 46.62 -40.52 -28.80
CA ARG A 31 47.14 -39.80 -27.62
C ARG A 31 46.95 -38.29 -27.74
N TYR A 32 47.17 -37.74 -28.94
CA TYR A 32 46.94 -36.31 -29.21
C TYR A 32 45.47 -35.90 -29.07
N ASN A 33 44.54 -36.71 -29.57
CA ASN A 33 43.11 -36.43 -29.45
C ASN A 33 42.62 -36.48 -27.99
N LEU A 34 43.14 -37.40 -27.17
CA LEU A 34 42.86 -37.46 -25.74
C LEU A 34 43.40 -36.22 -25.00
N LEU A 35 44.64 -35.81 -25.29
CA LEU A 35 45.25 -34.58 -24.74
C LEU A 35 44.43 -33.34 -25.10
N ARG A 36 44.03 -33.20 -26.37
CA ARG A 36 43.23 -32.07 -26.85
C ARG A 36 41.88 -32.00 -26.13
N LYS A 37 41.17 -33.12 -25.98
CA LYS A 37 39.88 -33.19 -25.27
C LYS A 37 40.03 -32.81 -23.79
N ASN A 38 41.08 -33.28 -23.13
CA ASN A 38 41.36 -32.96 -21.74
C ASN A 38 41.67 -31.47 -21.55
N PHE A 39 42.49 -30.89 -22.43
CA PHE A 39 42.84 -29.47 -22.37
C PHE A 39 41.61 -28.58 -22.58
N VAL A 40 40.78 -28.90 -23.58
CA VAL A 40 39.49 -28.21 -23.81
C VAL A 40 38.58 -28.34 -22.59
N PHE A 41 38.47 -29.53 -21.99
CA PHE A 41 37.66 -29.73 -20.79
C PHE A 41 38.13 -28.87 -19.60
N ILE A 42 39.44 -28.81 -19.32
CA ILE A 42 39.99 -28.01 -18.22
C ILE A 42 39.78 -26.50 -18.46
N VAL A 43 40.00 -26.03 -19.69
CA VAL A 43 39.77 -24.62 -20.04
C VAL A 43 38.30 -24.26 -19.90
N CYS A 44 37.39 -25.11 -20.40
CA CYS A 44 35.94 -24.90 -20.23
C CYS A 44 35.51 -24.96 -18.77
N ALA A 45 36.02 -25.93 -17.99
CA ALA A 45 35.68 -26.07 -16.58
C ALA A 45 36.10 -24.84 -15.77
N THR A 46 37.29 -24.29 -16.04
CA THR A 46 37.80 -23.07 -15.38
C THR A 46 36.90 -21.85 -15.65
N ALA A 47 36.27 -21.75 -16.83
CA ALA A 47 35.34 -20.66 -17.14
C ALA A 47 33.92 -20.91 -16.59
N ILE A 48 33.42 -22.15 -16.67
CA ILE A 48 32.02 -22.48 -16.37
C ILE A 48 31.77 -22.60 -14.86
N ILE A 49 32.70 -23.20 -14.12
CA ILE A 49 32.49 -23.48 -12.68
C ILE A 49 32.27 -22.19 -11.86
N PRO A 50 33.11 -21.14 -11.99
CA PRO A 50 32.88 -19.89 -11.24
C PRO A 50 31.55 -19.22 -11.61
N LEU A 51 31.17 -19.28 -12.89
CA LEU A 51 29.91 -18.71 -13.37
C LEU A 51 28.69 -19.42 -12.77
N LEU A 52 28.70 -20.76 -12.74
CA LEU A 52 27.63 -21.56 -12.13
C LEU A 52 27.54 -21.35 -10.61
N LEU A 53 28.69 -21.25 -9.94
CA LEU A 53 28.74 -20.94 -8.51
C LEU A 53 28.12 -19.57 -8.22
N MET A 54 28.50 -18.54 -8.97
CA MET A 54 27.92 -17.20 -8.85
C MET A 54 26.42 -17.19 -9.14
N ALA A 55 25.97 -17.88 -10.19
CA ALA A 55 24.56 -17.98 -10.53
C ALA A 55 23.75 -18.67 -9.41
N ALA A 56 24.28 -19.75 -8.83
CA ALA A 56 23.63 -20.45 -7.73
C ALA A 56 23.53 -19.56 -6.48
N ILE A 57 24.62 -18.90 -6.07
CA ILE A 57 24.63 -17.99 -4.91
C ILE A 57 23.61 -16.86 -5.13
N ASN A 58 23.64 -16.22 -6.30
CA ASN A 58 22.72 -15.14 -6.63
C ASN A 58 21.26 -15.62 -6.59
N TYR A 59 20.96 -16.80 -7.18
CA TYR A 59 19.62 -17.38 -7.13
C TYR A 59 19.10 -17.57 -5.71
N TYR A 60 19.94 -18.06 -4.79
CA TYR A 60 19.56 -18.22 -3.39
C TYR A 60 19.39 -16.87 -2.65
N GLN A 61 20.19 -15.86 -2.98
CA GLN A 61 20.13 -14.54 -2.34
C GLN A 61 19.08 -13.58 -2.93
N TYR A 62 18.55 -13.90 -4.11
CA TYR A 62 17.64 -13.02 -4.86
C TYR A 62 16.38 -12.62 -4.06
N GLN A 63 15.83 -13.53 -3.25
CA GLN A 63 14.63 -13.28 -2.45
C GLN A 63 14.87 -12.26 -1.32
N SER A 64 16.03 -12.29 -0.67
CA SER A 64 16.36 -11.30 0.37
C SER A 64 16.57 -9.93 -0.25
N VAL A 65 17.27 -9.85 -1.38
CA VAL A 65 17.56 -8.58 -2.06
C VAL A 65 16.27 -7.92 -2.54
N LEU A 66 15.38 -8.65 -3.22
CA LEU A 66 14.09 -8.10 -3.66
C LEU A 66 13.20 -7.63 -2.50
N LYS A 67 13.17 -8.38 -1.40
CA LYS A 67 12.40 -7.99 -0.21
C LYS A 67 12.94 -6.71 0.42
N GLU A 68 14.25 -6.53 0.43
CA GLU A 68 14.90 -5.35 1.01
C GLU A 68 14.82 -4.11 0.13
N GLU A 69 14.98 -4.28 -1.18
CA GLU A 69 15.03 -3.17 -2.13
C GLU A 69 13.64 -2.71 -2.57
N ILE A 70 12.66 -3.60 -2.69
CA ILE A 70 11.34 -3.25 -3.26
C ILE A 70 10.25 -3.27 -2.19
N VAL A 71 10.12 -4.37 -1.44
CA VAL A 71 8.97 -4.55 -0.52
C VAL A 71 9.07 -3.63 0.70
N LYS A 72 10.25 -3.53 1.33
CA LYS A 72 10.42 -2.69 2.54
C LYS A 72 10.17 -1.20 2.26
N PRO A 73 10.71 -0.57 1.19
CA PRO A 73 10.42 0.84 0.90
C PRO A 73 8.96 1.07 0.54
N LEU A 74 8.35 0.20 -0.28
CA LEU A 74 6.94 0.32 -0.64
C LEU A 74 6.04 0.26 0.60
N ARG A 75 6.31 -0.67 1.53
CA ARG A 75 5.58 -0.75 2.80
C ARG A 75 5.77 0.51 3.65
N ARG A 76 6.97 1.08 3.69
CA ARG A 76 7.24 2.34 4.39
C ARG A 76 6.42 3.49 3.78
N LEU A 77 6.43 3.62 2.45
CA LEU A 77 5.64 4.63 1.75
C LEU A 77 4.15 4.49 2.04
N ILE A 78 3.57 3.29 1.89
CA ILE A 78 2.15 3.05 2.18
C ILE A 78 1.81 3.38 3.64
N THR A 79 2.68 2.99 4.58
CA THR A 79 2.47 3.27 6.01
C THR A 79 2.52 4.77 6.29
N SER A 80 3.50 5.48 5.71
CA SER A 80 3.62 6.93 5.85
C SER A 80 2.42 7.66 5.22
N THR A 81 2.01 7.28 4.01
CA THR A 81 0.83 7.85 3.35
C THR A 81 -0.45 7.60 4.14
N LYS A 82 -0.63 6.38 4.67
CA LYS A 82 -1.75 6.06 5.56
C LYS A 82 -1.76 6.99 6.77
N HIS A 83 -0.61 7.15 7.43
CA HIS A 83 -0.51 7.99 8.61
C HIS A 83 -0.81 9.47 8.30
N THR A 84 -0.31 9.99 7.17
CA THR A 84 -0.65 11.34 6.71
C THR A 84 -2.15 11.51 6.47
N LEU A 85 -2.82 10.52 5.86
CA LEU A 85 -4.27 10.55 5.67
C LEU A 85 -5.04 10.49 6.98
N GLU A 86 -4.62 9.65 7.93
CA GLU A 86 -5.21 9.58 9.27
C GLU A 86 -5.10 10.93 10.00
N LEU A 87 -3.94 11.58 9.95
CA LEU A 87 -3.74 12.90 10.54
C LEU A 87 -4.62 13.96 9.87
N PHE A 88 -4.67 13.96 8.54
CA PHE A 88 -5.52 14.89 7.78
C PHE A 88 -7.00 14.75 8.17
N LEU A 89 -7.51 13.52 8.20
CA LEU A 89 -8.90 13.25 8.58
C LEU A 89 -9.17 13.59 10.05
N SER A 90 -8.25 13.23 10.95
CA SER A 90 -8.36 13.52 12.38
C SER A 90 -8.41 15.03 12.67
N GLU A 91 -7.64 15.83 11.92
CA GLU A 91 -7.68 17.28 12.04
C GLU A 91 -9.04 17.84 11.59
N ARG A 92 -9.56 17.38 10.45
CA ARG A 92 -10.87 17.84 9.95
C ARG A 92 -12.01 17.42 10.86
N GLU A 93 -11.96 16.20 11.37
CA GLU A 93 -12.90 15.74 12.39
C GLU A 93 -12.84 16.62 13.64
N SER A 94 -11.64 16.93 14.14
CA SER A 94 -11.47 17.77 15.33
C SER A 94 -12.04 19.18 15.13
N THR A 95 -11.80 19.79 13.96
CA THR A 95 -12.37 21.09 13.60
C THR A 95 -13.90 21.04 13.55
N LEU A 96 -14.49 20.05 12.88
CA LEU A 96 -15.94 19.89 12.82
C LEU A 96 -16.55 19.61 14.21
N ARG A 97 -15.85 18.84 15.05
CA ARG A 97 -16.26 18.55 16.43
C ARG A 97 -16.24 19.81 17.30
N LEU A 98 -15.28 20.70 17.08
CA LEU A 98 -15.24 22.01 17.73
C LEU A 98 -16.40 22.89 17.28
N LEU A 99 -16.64 22.98 15.97
CA LEU A 99 -17.74 23.75 15.39
C LEU A 99 -19.11 23.30 15.93
N ILE A 100 -19.34 21.99 15.98
CA ILE A 100 -20.59 21.45 16.51
C ILE A 100 -20.67 21.53 18.04
N ARG A 101 -19.59 21.80 18.77
CA ARG A 101 -19.65 22.00 20.23
C ARG A 101 -19.91 23.45 20.62
N GLU A 102 -19.39 24.40 19.85
CA GLU A 102 -19.42 25.84 20.20
C GLU A 102 -20.62 26.60 19.65
N ARG A 103 -21.37 26.02 18.72
CA ARG A 103 -22.51 26.66 18.04
C ARG A 103 -23.82 26.04 18.46
N THR A 104 -24.92 26.77 18.46
CA THR A 104 -26.23 26.17 18.75
C THR A 104 -26.85 25.54 17.50
N PHE A 105 -27.88 24.71 17.69
CA PHE A 105 -28.59 24.10 16.56
C PHE A 105 -29.29 25.16 15.69
N GLU A 106 -29.85 26.19 16.32
CA GLU A 106 -30.53 27.30 15.65
C GLU A 106 -29.56 28.10 14.77
N GLU A 107 -28.34 28.32 15.27
CA GLU A 107 -27.29 29.01 14.52
C GLU A 107 -26.89 28.22 13.27
N LEU A 108 -26.67 26.90 13.40
CA LEU A 108 -26.32 26.04 12.27
C LEU A 108 -27.49 25.83 11.30
N SER A 109 -28.73 25.82 11.79
CA SER A 109 -29.94 25.69 10.96
C SER A 109 -30.23 26.95 10.15
N ASN A 110 -29.72 28.11 10.58
CA ASN A 110 -29.88 29.36 9.85
C ASN A 110 -28.94 29.41 8.64
N GLN A 111 -29.53 29.51 7.44
CA GLN A 111 -28.78 29.50 6.17
C GLN A 111 -27.71 30.59 6.06
N THR A 112 -28.01 31.81 6.52
CA THR A 112 -27.07 32.94 6.44
C THR A 112 -25.91 32.75 7.40
N ARG A 113 -26.18 32.24 8.61
CA ARG A 113 -25.15 31.93 9.61
C ARG A 113 -24.27 30.77 9.17
N LEU A 114 -24.87 29.68 8.67
CA LEU A 114 -24.11 28.54 8.12
C LEU A 114 -23.22 28.97 6.95
N ASN A 115 -23.69 29.86 6.07
CA ASN A 115 -22.86 30.39 4.99
C ASN A 115 -21.64 31.16 5.54
N PHE A 116 -21.84 32.03 6.55
CA PHE A 116 -20.73 32.74 7.19
C PHE A 116 -19.72 31.78 7.82
N ILE A 117 -20.20 30.79 8.59
CA ILE A 117 -19.36 29.75 9.21
C ILE A 117 -18.59 28.98 8.14
N PHE A 118 -19.24 28.59 7.04
CA PHE A 118 -18.60 27.87 5.96
C PHE A 118 -17.51 28.70 5.28
N GLN A 119 -17.73 30.00 5.05
CA GLN A 119 -16.69 30.87 4.49
C GLN A 119 -15.49 31.02 5.43
N SER A 120 -15.71 31.13 6.75
CA SER A 120 -14.63 31.11 7.74
C SER A 120 -13.88 29.79 7.74
N LEU A 121 -14.59 28.65 7.73
CA LEU A 121 -13.99 27.32 7.65
C LEU A 121 -13.14 27.16 6.37
N LYS A 122 -13.67 27.61 5.23
CA LYS A 122 -13.01 27.52 3.93
C LYS A 122 -11.78 28.42 3.81
N ALA A 123 -11.74 29.53 4.55
CA ALA A 123 -10.57 30.40 4.60
C ALA A 123 -9.37 29.71 5.26
N GLU A 124 -9.62 28.83 6.24
CA GLU A 124 -8.59 28.06 6.93
C GLU A 124 -8.32 26.70 6.26
N PHE A 125 -9.37 26.07 5.72
CA PHE A 125 -9.33 24.75 5.09
C PHE A 125 -10.02 24.79 3.70
N PRO A 126 -9.29 25.20 2.64
CA PRO A 126 -9.86 25.38 1.31
C PRO A 126 -10.44 24.10 0.68
N GLU A 127 -10.08 22.93 1.19
CA GLU A 127 -10.51 21.62 0.69
C GLU A 127 -11.96 21.28 1.05
N PHE A 128 -12.58 21.96 2.02
CA PHE A 128 -14.01 21.79 2.28
C PHE A 128 -14.83 22.35 1.11
N VAL A 129 -15.45 21.44 0.38
CA VAL A 129 -16.31 21.78 -0.77
C VAL A 129 -17.67 22.30 -0.31
N ASP A 130 -18.21 21.73 0.77
CA ASP A 130 -19.47 22.16 1.35
C ASP A 130 -19.59 21.81 2.85
N LEU A 131 -20.62 22.41 3.47
CA LEU A 131 -21.02 22.19 4.85
C LEU A 131 -22.56 22.12 4.91
N GLY A 132 -23.11 21.19 5.68
CA GLY A 132 -24.55 21.05 5.84
C GLY A 132 -24.93 20.60 7.24
N LEU A 133 -26.11 21.03 7.69
CA LEU A 133 -26.74 20.51 8.90
C LEU A 133 -27.91 19.60 8.50
N ILE A 134 -27.91 18.40 9.06
CA ILE A 134 -28.96 17.41 8.89
C ILE A 134 -29.53 17.11 10.26
N ASP A 135 -30.86 17.06 10.36
CA ASP A 135 -31.56 16.77 11.61
C ASP A 135 -31.71 15.25 11.86
N ALA A 136 -32.32 14.90 13.00
CA ALA A 136 -32.62 13.53 13.39
C ALA A 136 -33.38 12.71 12.33
N SER A 137 -34.24 13.36 11.53
CA SER A 137 -35.07 12.72 10.51
C SER A 137 -34.31 12.44 9.20
N GLY A 138 -33.07 12.91 9.10
CA GLY A 138 -32.28 12.86 7.88
C GLY A 138 -32.51 14.04 6.94
N LEU A 139 -33.32 15.04 7.33
CA LEU A 139 -33.59 16.19 6.47
C LEU A 139 -32.48 17.23 6.58
N GLN A 140 -31.93 17.62 5.43
CA GLN A 140 -30.90 18.67 5.37
C GLN A 140 -31.52 20.06 5.54
N ARG A 141 -31.39 20.62 6.74
CA ARG A 141 -31.99 21.89 7.16
C ARG A 141 -31.31 23.10 6.53
N SER A 142 -29.99 23.08 6.45
CA SER A 142 -29.17 24.15 5.90
C SER A 142 -27.99 23.58 5.14
N TYR A 143 -27.55 24.33 4.13
CA TYR A 143 -26.49 23.87 3.23
C TYR A 143 -25.71 25.04 2.64
N SER A 144 -24.38 24.97 2.73
CA SER A 144 -23.46 25.94 2.16
C SER A 144 -22.52 25.21 1.22
N GLY A 145 -22.61 25.47 -0.09
CA GLY A 145 -21.80 24.80 -1.10
C GLY A 145 -22.33 25.01 -2.51
N PRO A 146 -21.70 24.41 -3.53
CA PRO A 146 -22.03 24.67 -4.94
C PRO A 146 -23.27 23.88 -5.45
N TYR A 147 -23.88 23.04 -4.61
CA TYR A 147 -24.96 22.14 -5.01
C TYR A 147 -26.33 22.53 -4.41
N GLU A 148 -27.43 22.00 -4.96
CA GLU A 148 -28.78 22.23 -4.44
C GLU A 148 -29.22 21.06 -3.53
N LEU A 149 -28.65 21.01 -2.32
CA LEU A 149 -28.85 19.90 -1.39
C LEU A 149 -29.77 20.22 -0.20
N LYS A 150 -30.15 21.49 0.00
CA LYS A 150 -31.10 21.87 1.05
C LYS A 150 -32.44 21.15 0.83
N GLY A 151 -32.99 20.58 1.90
CA GLY A 151 -34.26 19.84 1.88
C GLY A 151 -34.17 18.41 1.33
N ARG A 152 -32.98 17.92 0.98
CA ARG A 152 -32.78 16.48 0.68
C ARG A 152 -32.88 15.67 1.96
N ASN A 153 -33.42 14.46 1.85
CA ASN A 153 -33.53 13.51 2.95
C ASN A 153 -32.42 12.46 2.79
N TYR A 154 -31.64 12.23 3.84
CA TYR A 154 -30.49 11.34 3.88
C TYR A 154 -30.71 10.11 4.80
N SER A 155 -31.92 9.92 5.32
CA SER A 155 -32.27 8.79 6.21
C SER A 155 -31.99 7.41 5.59
N ASP A 156 -32.01 7.32 4.27
CA ASP A 156 -31.73 6.11 3.50
C ASP A 156 -30.24 5.92 3.15
N GLN A 157 -29.38 6.86 3.51
CA GLN A 157 -27.96 6.80 3.17
C GLN A 157 -27.16 6.08 4.25
N ASP A 158 -26.34 5.10 3.84
CA ASP A 158 -25.52 4.28 4.74
C ASP A 158 -24.67 5.13 5.70
N TRP A 159 -24.03 6.19 5.19
CA TRP A 159 -23.18 7.05 6.00
C TRP A 159 -23.95 7.81 7.08
N PHE A 160 -25.23 8.11 6.84
CA PHE A 160 -26.09 8.79 7.81
C PHE A 160 -26.48 7.83 8.94
N GLN A 161 -26.80 6.58 8.59
CA GLN A 161 -27.09 5.55 9.59
C GLN A 161 -25.84 5.24 10.44
N GLU A 162 -24.67 5.16 9.82
CA GLU A 162 -23.42 4.91 10.54
C GLU A 162 -23.04 6.03 11.51
N VAL A 163 -23.21 7.30 11.13
CA VAL A 163 -22.95 8.42 12.06
C VAL A 163 -23.97 8.47 13.19
N GLN A 164 -25.23 8.11 12.95
CA GLN A 164 -26.23 8.04 14.01
C GLN A 164 -25.85 7.02 15.10
N LEU A 165 -25.26 5.89 14.69
CA LEU A 165 -24.84 4.81 15.58
C LEU A 165 -23.50 5.10 16.28
N ARG A 166 -22.50 5.60 15.53
CA ARG A 166 -21.11 5.75 16.04
C ARG A 166 -20.78 7.14 16.57
N GLY A 167 -21.64 8.11 16.31
CA GLY A 167 -21.42 9.53 16.62
C GLY A 167 -20.49 10.24 15.64
N VAL A 168 -19.49 9.55 15.08
CA VAL A 168 -18.62 10.07 14.03
C VAL A 168 -18.45 9.02 12.94
N TYR A 169 -18.49 9.44 11.68
CA TYR A 169 -18.26 8.56 10.55
C TYR A 169 -17.57 9.27 9.38
N VAL A 170 -16.54 8.64 8.83
CA VAL A 170 -15.91 9.00 7.56
C VAL A 170 -16.30 7.95 6.53
N SER A 171 -16.99 8.38 5.47
CA SER A 171 -17.45 7.47 4.42
C SER A 171 -16.36 7.13 3.40
N ASN A 172 -16.60 6.04 2.65
CA ASN A 172 -15.88 5.80 1.39
C ASN A 172 -16.25 6.87 0.34
N VAL A 173 -15.60 6.83 -0.82
CA VAL A 173 -15.98 7.70 -1.95
C VAL A 173 -17.27 7.18 -2.62
N PHE A 174 -18.25 8.05 -2.80
CA PHE A 174 -19.54 7.74 -3.43
C PHE A 174 -20.06 8.96 -4.22
N LEU A 175 -21.14 8.77 -4.99
CA LEU A 175 -21.72 9.82 -5.84
C LEU A 175 -22.79 10.65 -5.11
N GLY A 176 -23.61 10.02 -4.26
CA GLY A 176 -24.72 10.64 -3.52
C GLY A 176 -25.65 11.48 -4.39
N TYR A 177 -26.36 12.45 -3.77
CA TYR A 177 -27.20 13.40 -4.51
C TYR A 177 -26.41 14.38 -5.40
N ARG A 178 -25.11 14.55 -5.13
CA ARG A 178 -24.20 15.43 -5.91
C ARG A 178 -23.91 14.88 -7.31
N LYS A 179 -24.07 13.56 -7.52
CA LYS A 179 -23.66 12.85 -8.75
C LYS A 179 -22.19 13.11 -9.14
N PHE A 180 -21.34 13.39 -8.15
CA PHE A 180 -19.92 13.66 -8.30
C PHE A 180 -19.15 12.89 -7.21
N PRO A 181 -17.97 12.30 -7.51
CA PRO A 181 -17.22 11.54 -6.52
C PRO A 181 -16.80 12.41 -5.33
N HIS A 182 -17.26 12.05 -4.14
CA HIS A 182 -16.90 12.71 -2.89
C HIS A 182 -16.98 11.73 -1.72
N PHE A 183 -16.42 12.11 -0.59
CA PHE A 183 -16.66 11.47 0.69
C PHE A 183 -17.15 12.53 1.68
N VAL A 184 -17.78 12.09 2.76
CA VAL A 184 -18.26 12.95 3.85
C VAL A 184 -17.60 12.56 5.17
N ILE A 185 -17.35 13.58 6.00
CA ILE A 185 -17.01 13.47 7.42
C ILE A 185 -18.25 13.95 8.17
N ALA A 186 -18.95 13.02 8.81
CA ALA A 186 -20.18 13.30 9.53
C ALA A 186 -19.93 13.22 11.03
N ILE A 187 -20.45 14.19 11.77
CA ILE A 187 -20.37 14.26 13.23
C ILE A 187 -21.77 14.52 13.77
N LYS A 188 -22.20 13.65 14.68
CA LYS A 188 -23.42 13.78 15.46
C LYS A 188 -23.14 14.68 16.67
N ARG A 189 -24.09 15.55 17.00
CA ARG A 189 -24.18 16.17 18.32
C ARG A 189 -25.08 15.30 19.19
N ASP A 190 -24.60 14.90 20.36
CA ASP A 190 -25.47 14.36 21.40
C ASP A 190 -26.06 15.53 22.18
N THR A 191 -27.39 15.63 22.25
CA THR A 191 -28.05 16.53 23.20
C THR A 191 -28.33 15.79 24.51
N ALA A 192 -28.46 16.52 25.61
CA ALA A 192 -28.73 15.95 26.94
C ALA A 192 -30.07 15.18 27.03
N GLU A 193 -30.96 15.37 26.06
CA GLU A 193 -32.29 14.76 26.02
C GLU A 193 -32.36 13.51 25.13
N GLY A 194 -31.25 13.10 24.52
CA GLY A 194 -31.19 11.89 23.68
C GLY A 194 -31.74 12.05 22.26
N ASP A 195 -32.29 13.23 21.93
CA ASP A 195 -32.67 13.63 20.57
C ASP A 195 -31.53 14.41 19.88
N PHE A 196 -31.51 14.39 18.54
CA PHE A 196 -30.41 14.92 17.71
C PHE A 196 -30.64 16.38 17.32
#